data_AF-A0A9D6HWP0-F1
#
_entry.id   AF-A0A9D6HWP0-F1
#
_cell.length_a   1.000
_cell.length_b   1.000
_cell.length_c   1.000
_cell.angle_alpha   90.00
_cell.angle_beta   90.00
_cell.angle_gamma   90.00
#
_symmetry.space_group_name_H-M   'P 1'
#
loop_
_entity.id
_entity.type
_entity.pdbx_description
1 polymer ?
#
loop_
_entity_poly.entity_id
_entity_poly.type
_entity_poly.pdbx_seq_one_letter_code
_entity_poly.pdbx_strand_id
1 'polypeptide(L)' 'MKPLTWIASSLYDVKTFPAGARKEIGYQLYKIQAGLEPSDWKPLSGLGEG' A
#
# COMPACT_ATOMS: atom_id res chain seq x y z
N MET A 1 -6.83 -2.22 -13.64
CA MET A 1 -6.07 -1.88 -12.41
C MET A 1 -6.99 -2.04 -11.22
N LYS A 2 -6.54 -2.69 -10.14
CA LYS A 2 -7.35 -2.82 -8.92
C LYS A 2 -7.55 -1.43 -8.28
N PRO A 3 -8.76 -1.08 -7.84
CA PRO A 3 -9.00 0.19 -7.14
C PRO A 3 -8.26 0.19 -5.80
N LEU A 4 -7.61 1.30 -5.47
CA LEU A 4 -6.95 1.52 -4.19
C LEU A 4 -7.81 2.48 -3.36
N THR A 5 -8.18 2.06 -2.16
CA THR A 5 -8.93 2.89 -1.22
C THR A 5 -8.04 3.18 -0.01
N TRP A 6 -7.89 4.47 0.30
CA TRP A 6 -7.23 4.90 1.53
C TRP A 6 -8.24 4.85 2.69
N ILE A 7 -7.84 4.28 3.82
CA ILE A 7 -8.68 4.15 5.01
C ILE A 7 -8.17 5.13 6.07
N ALA A 8 -9.08 5.83 6.75
CA ALA A 8 -8.78 6.73 7.87
C ALA A 8 -7.62 7.72 7.58
N SER A 9 -6.59 7.75 8.43
CA SER A 9 -5.44 8.66 8.30
C SER A 9 -4.41 8.22 7.27
N SER A 10 -4.53 7.04 6.66
CA SER A 10 -3.45 6.46 5.85
C SER A 10 -2.98 7.36 4.71
N LEU A 11 -3.88 8.15 4.10
CA LEU A 11 -3.49 9.12 3.08
C LEU A 11 -2.68 10.29 3.65
N TYR A 12 -3.04 10.77 4.84
CA TYR A 12 -2.32 11.83 5.53
C TYR A 12 -0.93 11.35 5.96
N ASP A 13 -0.86 10.15 6.53
CA ASP A 13 0.39 9.55 6.99
C ASP A 13 1.38 9.34 5.83
N VAL A 14 0.89 8.90 4.65
CA VAL A 14 1.76 8.82 3.46
C VAL A 14 2.24 10.20 3.01
N LYS A 15 1.43 11.26 3.16
CA LYS A 15 1.84 12.61 2.76
C LYS A 15 2.90 13.22 3.69
N THR A 16 2.95 12.84 4.97
CA THR A 16 3.94 13.33 5.93
C THR A 16 5.30 12.64 5.78
N PHE A 17 5.37 11.53 5.06
CA PHE A 17 6.63 10.83 4.84
C PHE A 17 7.63 11.58 3.94
N PRO A 18 8.94 11.33 4.15
CA PRO A 18 10.00 11.85 3.28
C PRO A 18 9.75 11.52 1.80
N ALA A 19 10.24 12.35 0.89
CA ALA A 19 10.02 12.19 -0.55
C ALA A 19 10.45 10.80 -1.09
N GLY A 20 11.54 10.22 -0.56
CA GLY A 20 11.99 8.88 -0.92
C GLY A 20 10.97 7.80 -0.58
N ALA A 21 10.46 7.81 0.66
CA ALA A 21 9.45 6.86 1.12
C ALA A 21 8.13 7.01 0.33
N ARG A 22 7.70 8.25 0.03
CA ARG A 22 6.50 8.49 -0.80
C ARG A 22 6.63 7.89 -2.20
N LYS A 23 7.80 8.02 -2.82
CA LYS A 23 8.08 7.43 -4.14
C LYS A 23 8.04 5.91 -4.09
N GLU A 24 8.64 5.32 -3.08
CA GLU A 24 8.66 3.87 -2.90
C GLU A 24 7.26 3.31 -2.65
N ILE A 25 6.47 3.93 -1.76
CA ILE A 25 5.08 3.56 -1.49
C ILE A 25 4.25 3.62 -2.77
N GLY A 26 4.36 4.71 -3.55
CA GLY A 26 3.67 4.82 -4.84
C GLY A 26 4.03 3.68 -5.81
N TYR A 27 5.30 3.30 -5.87
CA TYR A 27 5.76 2.19 -6.71
C TYR A 27 5.22 0.84 -6.24
N GLN A 28 5.23 0.56 -4.93
CA GLN A 28 4.68 -0.69 -4.38
C GLN A 28 3.16 -0.77 -4.59
N LEU A 29 2.44 0.33 -4.37
CA LEU A 29 1.00 0.40 -4.62
C LEU A 29 0.67 0.18 -6.09
N TYR A 30 1.43 0.79 -7.00
CA TYR A 30 1.27 0.58 -8.44
C TYR A 30 1.43 -0.89 -8.83
N LYS A 31 2.44 -1.58 -8.29
CA LYS A 31 2.63 -3.02 -8.51
C LYS A 31 1.40 -3.82 -8.09
N ILE A 32 0.86 -3.58 -6.89
CA ILE A 32 -0.35 -4.23 -6.41
C ILE A 32 -1.55 -3.94 -7.33
N GLN A 33 -1.71 -2.69 -7.79
CA GLN A 33 -2.77 -2.31 -8.72
C GLN A 33 -2.65 -2.95 -10.09
N ALA A 34 -1.41 -3.23 -10.53
CA ALA A 34 -1.08 -3.97 -11.74
C ALA A 34 -1.20 -5.50 -11.58
N GLY A 35 -1.49 -5.99 -10.37
CA GLY A 35 -1.56 -7.43 -10.08
C GLY A 35 -0.20 -8.08 -9.87
N LEU A 36 0.85 -7.29 -9.69
CA LEU A 36 2.20 -7.74 -9.33
C LEU A 36 2.35 -7.83 -7.82
N GLU A 37 3.24 -8.71 -7.38
CA GLU A 37 3.54 -8.88 -5.96
C GLU A 37 4.43 -7.74 -5.43
N PRO A 38 4.15 -7.23 -4.22
CA PRO A 38 5.08 -6.33 -3.52
C PRO A 38 6.45 -6.99 -3.31
N SER A 39 7.49 -6.19 -3.19
CA SER A 39 8.85 -6.72 -3.02
C SER A 39 9.07 -7.33 -1.63
N ASP A 40 8.41 -6.79 -0.61
CA ASP A 40 8.58 -7.18 0.79
C ASP A 40 7.22 -7.09 1.49
N TRP A 41 6.39 -8.12 1.32
CA TRP A 41 5.10 -8.20 1.99
C TRP A 41 4.99 -9.49 2.77
N LYS A 42 4.43 -9.39 3.98
CA LYS A 42 4.06 -10.54 4.79
C LYS A 42 2.54 -10.67 4.75
N PRO A 43 1.98 -11.82 4.36
CA PRO A 43 0.55 -12.03 4.46
C PRO A 43 0.13 -11.87 5.93
N LEU A 44 -0.82 -10.96 6.17
CA LEU A 44 -1.47 -10.85 7.48
C LEU A 44 -2.46 -12.01 7.61
N SER A 45 -1.96 -13.18 7.98
CA SER A 45 -2.80 -14.32 8.37
C SER A 45 -3.45 -14.01 9.73
N GLY A 46 -4.73 -13.65 9.74
CA GLY A 46 -5.46 -13.40 10.99
C GLY A 46 -6.48 -12.27 10.96
N LEU A 47 -6.61 -11.50 9.87
CA LEU A 47 -7.82 -10.72 9.62
C LEU A 47 -8.89 -11.69 9.13
N GLY A 48 -9.47 -12.41 10.10
CA GLY A 48 -10.43 -13.47 9.90
C GLY A 48 -11.64 -13.02 9.09
N GLU A 49 -12.13 -13.97 8.30
CA GLU A 49 -13.48 -13.99 7.75
C GLU A 49 -14.47 -13.48 8.80
N GLY A 50 -15.22 -12.43 8.44
CA GLY A 50 -16.37 -12.01 9.23
C GLY A 50 -17.44 -13.09 9.27
#